data_AF-A0A7R9B9I9-F1
#
_entry.id   AF-A0A7R9B9I9-F1
#
_cell.length_a   1.000
_cell.length_b   1.000
_cell.length_c   1.000
_cell.angle_alpha   90.00
_cell.angle_beta   90.00
_cell.angle_gamma   90.00
#
_symmetry.space_group_name_H-M   'P 1'
#
loop_
_entity.id
_entity.type
_entity.pdbx_description
1 polymer ?
#
loop_
_entity_poly.entity_id
_entity_poly.type
_entity_poly.pdbx_seq_one_letter_code
_entity_poly.pdbx_strand_id
1 'polypeptide(L)'
;MFSGVKSNYNTGGVDQTVQLDDCEASLKPEARLKSFVDWAILAGKDTGFVTTTRVTHATPGPLYSHFANRKWECESGMPETAKDCKDIARQLVEDEPGRSIKVIMGGGRQSLNTNLTLGPEDPLDTWSCHREDGLELTRTWQEDKAERGARYSLLSNTGDLTRLDASNVDYVLGIFANGHLKYDFERDRSPEGMPSLSQMTSVAIKVLDKNPEGFILMVEGGMIDQAHHRGYARRALDEASAMSDAVQVAVDWVQASGRVDTLIVVTSDHTHSLAFNGYPTRGSDITGIGGLSKHDGVPFTTLTYSTGDIYAYNYTTDINGTVQRADPSKVNSSSFHYHQQAAILSDEAHHGGGDVAVYATGPMAHLFHSVHEQHYVAHVIAYSARIGPYSATATTIGPSTLGSLVLVLVALGSATLWLS
;
A
#
# COMPACT_ATOMS: atom_id res chain seq x y z
N MET A 1 -7.68 1.00 -10.09
CA MET A 1 -8.23 0.07 -9.09
C MET A 1 -9.33 0.66 -8.21
N PHE A 2 -9.20 1.89 -7.69
CA PHE A 2 -10.10 2.42 -6.64
C PHE A 2 -11.34 3.19 -7.14
N SER A 3 -11.29 3.75 -8.34
CA SER A 3 -12.34 4.60 -8.92
C SER A 3 -13.13 3.96 -10.06
N GLY A 4 -12.77 2.74 -10.47
CA GLY A 4 -13.42 2.07 -11.59
C GLY A 4 -12.97 2.56 -12.97
N VAL A 5 -11.91 3.36 -13.06
CA VAL A 5 -11.34 3.89 -14.31
C VAL A 5 -9.82 3.69 -14.33
N LYS A 6 -9.24 3.42 -15.52
CA LYS A 6 -7.78 3.40 -15.74
C LYS A 6 -7.29 4.83 -16.03
N SER A 7 -6.15 5.19 -15.48
CA SER A 7 -5.54 6.52 -15.62
C SER A 7 -4.15 6.45 -16.25
N ASN A 8 -3.55 7.61 -16.53
CA ASN A 8 -2.19 7.70 -17.05
C ASN A 8 -1.16 7.38 -15.96
N TYR A 9 0.00 6.85 -16.37
CA TYR A 9 1.12 6.55 -15.48
C TYR A 9 1.49 7.77 -14.61
N ASN A 10 1.78 7.53 -13.33
CA ASN A 10 2.08 8.53 -12.30
C ASN A 10 0.97 9.54 -11.94
N THR A 11 -0.21 9.46 -12.56
CA THR A 11 -1.39 10.26 -12.17
C THR A 11 -2.32 9.46 -11.24
N GLY A 12 -3.12 10.14 -10.43
CA GLY A 12 -3.99 9.47 -9.45
C GLY A 12 -5.23 10.28 -9.11
N GLY A 13 -6.36 9.58 -8.91
CA GLY A 13 -7.66 10.21 -8.68
C GLY A 13 -8.20 11.01 -9.87
N VAL A 14 -7.55 10.94 -11.03
CA VAL A 14 -7.94 11.66 -12.25
C VAL A 14 -8.05 10.69 -13.42
N ASP A 15 -8.83 11.06 -14.43
CA ASP A 15 -8.98 10.27 -15.65
C ASP A 15 -7.80 10.47 -16.63
N GLN A 16 -7.84 9.78 -17.76
CA GLN A 16 -6.81 9.81 -18.79
C GLN A 16 -6.64 11.15 -19.51
N THR A 17 -7.52 12.14 -19.28
CA THR A 17 -7.39 13.47 -19.89
C THR A 17 -6.29 14.31 -19.22
N VAL A 18 -5.91 13.96 -17.99
CA VAL A 18 -4.83 14.63 -17.25
C VAL A 18 -3.48 14.00 -17.63
N GLN A 19 -2.59 14.79 -18.21
CA GLN A 19 -1.23 14.38 -18.50
C GLN A 19 -0.35 14.48 -17.24
N LEU A 20 0.76 13.74 -17.21
CA LEU A 20 1.75 13.85 -16.14
C LEU A 20 2.19 15.32 -16.01
N ASP A 21 2.23 15.82 -14.77
CA ASP A 21 2.60 17.20 -14.40
C ASP A 21 1.62 18.30 -14.85
N ASP A 22 0.48 17.98 -15.46
CA ASP A 22 -0.53 18.95 -15.86
C ASP A 22 -1.44 19.34 -14.69
N CYS A 23 -0.98 20.30 -13.89
CA CYS A 23 -1.72 20.81 -12.75
C CYS A 23 -3.10 21.36 -13.17
N GLU A 24 -3.18 22.19 -14.20
CA GLU A 24 -4.43 22.82 -14.64
C GLU A 24 -5.49 21.78 -15.03
N ALA A 25 -5.11 20.75 -15.78
CA ALA A 25 -6.03 19.66 -16.14
C ALA A 25 -6.54 18.91 -14.91
N SER A 26 -5.70 18.69 -13.89
CA SER A 26 -6.10 17.99 -12.65
C SER A 26 -7.09 18.77 -11.77
N LEU A 27 -7.19 20.09 -11.97
CA LEU A 27 -8.14 20.96 -11.27
C LEU A 27 -9.55 20.90 -11.88
N LYS A 28 -9.71 20.39 -13.11
CA LYS A 28 -10.99 20.31 -13.80
C LYS A 28 -11.92 19.30 -13.11
N PRO A 29 -13.12 19.70 -12.66
CA PRO A 29 -14.04 18.80 -11.96
C PRO A 29 -14.39 17.53 -12.74
N GLU A 30 -14.54 17.63 -14.07
CA GLU A 30 -14.85 16.52 -14.95
C GLU A 30 -13.73 15.47 -15.06
N ALA A 31 -12.48 15.87 -14.81
CA ALA A 31 -11.34 14.96 -14.82
C ALA A 31 -11.16 14.22 -13.48
N ARG A 32 -11.78 14.71 -12.40
CA ARG A 32 -11.64 14.15 -11.04
C ARG A 32 -12.55 12.95 -10.85
N LEU A 33 -11.94 11.82 -10.52
CA LEU A 33 -12.62 10.56 -10.31
C LEU A 33 -12.90 10.32 -8.84
N LYS A 34 -14.14 9.98 -8.51
CA LYS A 34 -14.52 9.52 -7.17
C LYS A 34 -14.03 8.09 -6.95
N SER A 35 -13.39 7.84 -5.81
CA SER A 35 -12.99 6.51 -5.38
C SER A 35 -14.13 5.79 -4.66
N PHE A 36 -13.95 4.50 -4.32
CA PHE A 36 -14.89 3.82 -3.44
C PHE A 36 -14.98 4.44 -2.03
N VAL A 37 -13.99 5.24 -1.61
CA VAL A 37 -14.02 5.96 -0.32
C VAL A 37 -15.01 7.12 -0.40
N ASP A 38 -15.00 7.89 -1.50
CA ASP A 38 -16.04 8.89 -1.77
C ASP A 38 -17.42 8.24 -1.74
N TRP A 39 -17.58 7.13 -2.46
CA TRP A 39 -18.86 6.45 -2.57
C TRP A 39 -19.36 5.90 -1.25
N ALA A 40 -18.46 5.38 -0.40
CA ALA A 40 -18.78 4.86 0.91
C ALA A 40 -19.20 5.98 1.89
N ILE A 41 -18.45 7.09 1.94
CA ILE A 41 -18.80 8.25 2.76
C ILE A 41 -20.17 8.82 2.34
N LEU A 42 -20.41 8.96 1.04
CA LEU A 42 -21.70 9.43 0.52
C LEU A 42 -22.86 8.47 0.86
N ALA A 43 -22.57 7.19 1.09
CA ALA A 43 -23.54 6.18 1.52
C ALA A 43 -23.66 6.07 3.06
N GLY A 44 -23.00 6.94 3.83
CA GLY A 44 -23.05 6.95 5.29
C GLY A 44 -22.16 5.89 5.97
N LYS A 45 -21.30 5.21 5.21
CA LYS A 45 -20.35 4.22 5.74
C LYS A 45 -19.09 4.89 6.27
N ASP A 46 -18.48 4.28 7.27
CA ASP A 46 -17.16 4.70 7.74
C ASP A 46 -16.07 4.25 6.75
N THR A 47 -14.96 4.97 6.71
CA THR A 47 -13.85 4.63 5.81
C THR A 47 -12.51 4.73 6.52
N GLY A 48 -11.58 3.89 6.10
CA GLY A 48 -10.22 3.92 6.60
C GLY A 48 -9.23 3.34 5.61
N PHE A 49 -7.96 3.67 5.82
CA PHE A 49 -6.86 2.96 5.21
C PHE A 49 -5.68 2.78 6.16
N VAL A 50 -4.95 1.69 5.92
CA VAL A 50 -3.72 1.31 6.62
C VAL A 50 -2.67 1.00 5.57
N THR A 51 -1.45 1.48 5.74
CA THR A 51 -0.34 1.16 4.84
C THR A 51 0.98 1.10 5.58
N THR A 52 1.92 0.30 5.07
CA THR A 52 3.32 0.35 5.50
C THR A 52 4.11 1.47 4.81
N THR A 53 3.53 2.17 3.82
CA THR A 53 4.18 3.29 3.13
C THR A 53 3.84 4.62 3.80
N ARG A 54 4.19 5.73 3.15
CA ARG A 54 3.70 7.06 3.52
C ARG A 54 2.20 7.08 3.24
N VAL A 55 1.41 7.73 4.09
CA VAL A 55 -0.05 7.86 3.86
C VAL A 55 -0.38 8.67 2.61
N THR A 56 0.60 9.40 2.08
CA THR A 56 0.59 10.20 0.84
C THR A 56 1.10 9.47 -0.39
N HIS A 57 1.53 8.20 -0.24
CA HIS A 57 2.07 7.40 -1.33
C HIS A 57 1.02 7.13 -2.44
N ALA A 58 1.46 6.63 -3.59
CA ALA A 58 0.62 6.47 -4.78
C ALA A 58 -0.55 5.49 -4.62
N THR A 59 -0.48 4.54 -3.68
CA THR A 59 -1.60 3.62 -3.41
C THR A 59 -2.68 4.25 -2.53
N PRO A 60 -2.38 4.83 -1.35
CA PRO A 60 -3.41 5.50 -0.56
C PRO A 60 -3.88 6.81 -1.20
N GLY A 61 -3.01 7.54 -1.90
CA GLY A 61 -3.31 8.88 -2.45
C GLY A 61 -4.63 8.95 -3.24
N PRO A 62 -4.84 8.12 -4.28
CA PRO A 62 -6.06 8.13 -5.08
C PRO A 62 -7.34 7.69 -4.36
N LEU A 63 -7.26 7.25 -3.09
CA LEU A 63 -8.45 7.05 -2.26
C LEU A 63 -9.11 8.39 -1.93
N TYR A 64 -8.33 9.47 -1.83
CA TYR A 64 -8.81 10.75 -1.31
C TYR A 64 -8.32 12.00 -2.05
N SER A 65 -7.36 11.87 -2.96
CA SER A 65 -6.75 13.01 -3.66
C SER A 65 -6.80 12.84 -5.17
N HIS A 66 -6.67 13.97 -5.86
CA HIS A 66 -6.61 14.09 -7.31
C HIS A 66 -5.32 14.83 -7.67
N PHE A 67 -4.42 14.17 -8.41
CA PHE A 67 -3.10 14.72 -8.72
C PHE A 67 -2.61 14.30 -10.12
N ALA A 68 -1.93 15.22 -10.78
CA ALA A 68 -1.25 14.97 -12.06
C ALA A 68 0.13 14.33 -11.89
N ASN A 69 0.70 14.30 -10.68
CA ASN A 69 1.95 13.61 -10.40
C ASN A 69 1.96 13.08 -8.96
N ARG A 70 2.14 11.76 -8.82
CA ARG A 70 2.25 11.06 -7.54
C ARG A 70 3.37 11.57 -6.63
N LYS A 71 4.36 12.30 -7.17
CA LYS A 71 5.47 12.88 -6.40
C LYS A 71 5.08 14.15 -5.64
N TRP A 72 3.91 14.73 -5.92
CA TRP A 72 3.40 15.93 -5.23
C TRP A 72 2.83 15.59 -3.85
N GLU A 73 3.58 14.81 -3.06
CA GLU A 73 3.19 14.36 -1.71
C GLU A 73 3.11 15.53 -0.72
N CYS A 74 4.00 16.52 -0.88
CA CYS A 74 4.01 17.81 -0.21
C CYS A 74 4.63 18.87 -1.14
N GLU A 75 4.51 20.14 -0.76
CA GLU A 75 4.81 21.31 -1.58
C GLU A 75 6.26 21.40 -2.03
N SER A 76 7.23 20.96 -1.20
CA SER A 76 8.64 20.95 -1.58
C SER A 76 8.97 19.97 -2.71
N GLY A 77 8.09 18.99 -2.95
CA GLY A 77 8.17 18.07 -4.09
C GLY A 77 7.48 18.59 -5.36
N MET A 78 6.85 19.77 -5.30
CA MET A 78 6.07 20.32 -6.41
C MET A 78 6.87 21.35 -7.21
N PRO A 79 6.80 21.32 -8.56
CA PRO A 79 7.42 22.34 -9.39
C PRO A 79 6.63 23.66 -9.31
N GLU A 80 7.29 24.76 -9.65
CA GLU A 80 6.67 26.09 -9.73
C GLU A 80 5.52 26.17 -10.76
N THR A 81 5.40 25.22 -11.69
CA THR A 81 4.25 25.15 -12.59
C THR A 81 2.99 24.55 -11.94
N ALA A 82 3.11 24.01 -10.72
CA ALA A 82 2.03 23.29 -10.03
C ALA A 82 1.56 23.97 -8.74
N LYS A 83 2.01 25.19 -8.42
CA LYS A 83 1.64 25.93 -7.18
C LYS A 83 0.14 26.20 -7.01
N ASP A 84 -0.64 26.21 -8.08
CA ASP A 84 -2.11 26.31 -7.99
C ASP A 84 -2.76 24.98 -7.57
N CYS A 85 -2.04 23.87 -7.70
CA CYS A 85 -2.46 22.57 -7.19
C CYS A 85 -2.13 22.45 -5.71
N LYS A 86 -3.02 21.74 -5.01
CA LYS A 86 -2.80 21.34 -3.62
C LYS A 86 -2.04 20.02 -3.61
N ASP A 87 -0.99 19.92 -2.79
CA ASP A 87 -0.27 18.66 -2.58
C ASP A 87 -1.18 17.59 -1.95
N ILE A 88 -0.78 16.32 -2.13
CA ILE A 88 -1.56 15.15 -1.68
C ILE A 88 -1.80 15.19 -0.18
N ALA A 89 -0.82 15.60 0.64
CA ALA A 89 -0.98 15.68 2.08
C ALA A 89 -2.02 16.72 2.52
N ARG A 90 -2.02 17.90 1.90
CA ARG A 90 -3.07 18.89 2.16
C ARG A 90 -4.44 18.39 1.70
N GLN A 91 -4.55 17.71 0.57
CA GLN A 91 -5.81 17.08 0.14
C GLN A 91 -6.33 16.04 1.14
N LEU A 92 -5.44 15.27 1.80
CA LEU A 92 -5.81 14.31 2.85
C LEU A 92 -6.50 14.98 4.05
N VAL A 93 -6.01 16.15 4.47
CA VAL A 93 -6.44 16.79 5.73
C VAL A 93 -7.54 17.82 5.52
N GLU A 94 -7.51 18.53 4.39
CA GLU A 94 -8.36 19.70 4.17
C GLU A 94 -9.61 19.40 3.33
N ASP A 95 -9.52 18.44 2.40
CA ASP A 95 -10.54 18.20 1.38
C ASP A 95 -11.34 16.92 1.64
N GLU A 96 -12.54 16.83 1.06
CA GLU A 96 -13.27 15.58 0.96
C GLU A 96 -12.72 14.74 -0.21
N PRO A 97 -12.65 13.39 -0.05
CA PRO A 97 -13.12 12.63 1.10
C PRO A 97 -12.11 12.52 2.25
N GLY A 98 -10.86 12.96 2.06
CA GLY A 98 -9.73 12.73 2.98
C GLY A 98 -10.02 13.13 4.42
N ARG A 99 -10.54 14.34 4.63
CA ARG A 99 -10.87 14.88 5.96
C ARG A 99 -11.99 14.13 6.68
N SER A 100 -12.75 13.27 5.99
CA SER A 100 -13.82 12.47 6.57
C SER A 100 -13.45 11.01 6.79
N ILE A 101 -12.26 10.58 6.38
CA ILE A 101 -11.73 9.25 6.67
C ILE A 101 -11.54 9.10 8.19
N LYS A 102 -12.11 8.02 8.75
CA LYS A 102 -12.09 7.74 10.19
C LYS A 102 -10.76 7.17 10.66
N VAL A 103 -10.10 6.37 9.84
CA VAL A 103 -8.83 5.73 10.21
C VAL A 103 -7.80 5.96 9.12
N ILE A 104 -6.71 6.63 9.46
CA ILE A 104 -5.56 6.85 8.59
C ILE A 104 -4.34 6.34 9.34
N MET A 105 -3.69 5.29 8.86
CA MET A 105 -2.49 4.73 9.50
C MET A 105 -1.38 4.40 8.50
N GLY A 106 -0.16 4.83 8.82
CA GLY A 106 1.04 4.53 8.04
C GLY A 106 2.22 5.41 8.44
N GLY A 107 3.11 5.71 7.51
CA GLY A 107 4.22 6.65 7.68
C GLY A 107 3.95 8.02 7.04
N GLY A 108 5.01 8.78 6.80
CA GLY A 108 4.95 10.02 6.01
C GLY A 108 4.85 11.29 6.82
N ARG A 109 5.37 11.32 8.05
CA ARG A 109 5.40 12.53 8.89
C ARG A 109 6.05 13.72 8.17
N GLN A 110 7.07 13.47 7.35
CA GLN A 110 7.75 14.48 6.52
C GLN A 110 6.82 15.22 5.58
N SER A 111 5.84 14.51 5.02
CA SER A 111 4.85 15.07 4.10
C SER A 111 3.69 15.70 4.85
N LEU A 112 3.64 15.67 6.20
CA LEU A 112 2.53 16.22 7.00
C LEU A 112 2.97 17.44 7.83
N ASN A 113 4.20 17.49 8.31
CA ASN A 113 4.64 18.49 9.27
C ASN A 113 6.02 19.05 8.91
N THR A 114 6.25 20.32 9.23
CA THR A 114 7.57 20.97 9.07
C THR A 114 8.51 20.58 10.21
N ASN A 115 8.01 20.53 11.45
CA ASN A 115 8.83 20.18 12.60
C ASN A 115 8.88 18.67 12.83
N LEU A 116 10.01 18.05 12.49
CA LEU A 116 10.24 16.62 12.66
C LEU A 116 11.18 16.31 13.83
N THR A 117 10.86 15.24 14.55
CA THR A 117 11.82 14.61 15.46
C THR A 117 12.66 13.64 14.64
N LEU A 118 13.96 13.86 14.60
CA LEU A 118 14.90 13.02 13.87
C LEU A 118 15.72 12.17 14.86
N GLY A 119 15.87 10.90 14.55
CA GLY A 119 16.73 9.98 15.28
C GLY A 119 17.35 8.95 14.34
N PRO A 120 18.40 8.23 14.76
CA PRO A 120 19.00 7.16 13.95
C PRO A 120 17.98 6.09 13.52
N GLU A 121 16.97 5.83 14.37
CA GLU A 121 15.92 4.83 14.13
C GLU A 121 14.85 5.29 13.13
N ASP A 122 14.59 6.61 13.04
CA ASP A 122 13.60 7.23 12.14
C ASP A 122 14.23 8.47 11.46
N PRO A 123 15.18 8.28 10.54
CA PRO A 123 15.86 9.38 9.86
C PRO A 123 14.95 10.03 8.81
N LEU A 124 15.44 11.11 8.19
CA LEU A 124 14.81 11.63 6.97
C LEU A 124 14.90 10.59 5.85
N ASP A 125 13.75 10.29 5.26
CA ASP A 125 13.61 9.57 4.01
C ASP A 125 13.96 10.52 2.86
N THR A 126 15.08 10.21 2.19
CA THR A 126 15.63 10.99 1.09
C THR A 126 14.86 10.82 -0.22
N TRP A 127 13.93 9.86 -0.29
CA TRP A 127 13.05 9.63 -1.44
C TRP A 127 11.69 10.32 -1.28
N SER A 128 11.43 10.89 -0.11
CA SER A 128 10.23 11.65 0.19
C SER A 128 10.51 13.14 0.13
N CYS A 129 9.48 13.92 -0.18
CA CYS A 129 9.50 15.36 0.08
C CYS A 129 9.58 15.63 1.60
N HIS A 130 9.98 16.84 1.97
CA HIS A 130 10.02 17.34 3.34
C HIS A 130 9.31 18.70 3.37
N ARG A 131 8.23 18.85 4.13
CA ARG A 131 7.48 20.12 4.16
C ARG A 131 8.30 21.24 4.79
N GLU A 132 8.28 22.41 4.16
CA GLU A 132 9.02 23.63 4.54
C GLU A 132 8.13 24.89 4.56
N ASP A 133 6.85 24.80 4.16
CA ASP A 133 5.92 25.93 4.12
C ASP A 133 5.38 26.39 5.49
N GLY A 134 5.78 25.72 6.58
CA GLY A 134 5.37 26.01 7.94
C GLY A 134 4.01 25.44 8.34
N LEU A 135 3.33 24.68 7.47
CA LEU A 135 2.09 23.99 7.82
C LEU A 135 2.37 22.76 8.69
N GLU A 136 1.51 22.57 9.69
CA GLU A 136 1.50 21.44 10.62
C GLU A 136 0.19 20.67 10.43
N LEU A 137 0.10 19.88 9.36
CA LEU A 137 -1.18 19.29 8.93
C LEU A 137 -1.73 18.29 9.95
N THR A 138 -0.87 17.68 10.76
CA THR A 138 -1.34 16.84 11.87
C THR A 138 -2.14 17.68 12.87
N ARG A 139 -1.71 18.91 13.16
CA ARG A 139 -2.45 19.86 14.01
C ARG A 139 -3.73 20.32 13.31
N THR A 140 -3.66 20.68 12.03
CA THR A 140 -4.85 21.06 11.25
C THR A 140 -5.92 19.97 11.27
N TRP A 141 -5.52 18.70 11.16
CA TRP A 141 -6.44 17.57 11.28
C TRP A 141 -7.08 17.50 12.67
N GLN A 142 -6.30 17.68 13.75
CA GLN A 142 -6.82 17.68 15.12
C GLN A 142 -7.82 18.80 15.36
N GLU A 143 -7.50 20.01 14.88
CA GLU A 143 -8.36 21.19 14.99
C GLU A 143 -9.69 20.95 14.27
N ASP A 144 -9.68 20.41 13.04
CA ASP A 144 -10.91 20.02 12.33
C ASP A 144 -11.75 18.99 13.12
N LYS A 145 -11.13 17.97 13.74
CA LYS A 145 -11.90 16.99 14.55
C LYS A 145 -12.48 17.62 15.81
N ALA A 146 -11.72 18.49 16.47
CA ALA A 146 -12.18 19.22 17.65
C ALA A 146 -13.36 20.14 17.32
N GLU A 147 -13.29 20.89 16.21
CA GLU A 147 -14.36 21.77 15.73
C GLU A 147 -15.65 21.00 15.39
N ARG A 148 -15.52 19.77 14.88
CA ARG A 148 -16.64 18.86 14.64
C ARG A 148 -17.19 18.19 15.91
N GLY A 149 -16.59 18.44 17.07
CA GLY A 149 -16.96 17.80 18.33
C GLY A 149 -16.72 16.28 18.35
N ALA A 150 -15.81 15.79 17.50
CA ALA A 150 -15.51 14.36 17.39
C ALA A 150 -14.41 13.96 18.38
N ARG A 151 -14.47 12.73 18.91
CA ARG A 151 -13.36 12.16 19.67
C ARG A 151 -12.29 11.68 18.69
N TYR A 152 -11.05 12.08 18.89
CA TYR A 152 -9.97 11.68 18.02
C TYR A 152 -8.73 11.24 18.80
N SER A 153 -7.83 10.52 18.13
CA SER A 153 -6.54 10.12 18.69
C SER A 153 -5.44 10.22 17.64
N LEU A 154 -4.31 10.77 18.07
CA LEU A 154 -3.05 10.71 17.33
C LEU A 154 -2.20 9.57 17.88
N LEU A 155 -1.63 8.76 16.99
CA LEU A 155 -0.75 7.66 17.36
C LEU A 155 0.60 7.84 16.68
N SER A 156 1.69 7.72 17.44
CA SER A 156 3.04 7.89 16.90
C SER A 156 3.90 6.63 16.99
N ASN A 157 3.47 5.62 17.74
CA ASN A 157 4.23 4.38 17.98
C ASN A 157 3.31 3.20 18.33
N THR A 158 3.89 2.00 18.48
CA THR A 158 3.19 0.76 18.87
C THR A 158 2.47 0.89 20.21
N GLY A 159 3.05 1.60 21.17
CA GLY A 159 2.52 1.78 22.51
C GLY A 159 1.22 2.58 22.49
N ASP A 160 1.17 3.68 21.72
CA ASP A 160 -0.03 4.49 21.52
C ASP A 160 -1.13 3.65 20.88
N LEU A 161 -0.80 2.91 19.82
CA LEU A 161 -1.74 2.00 19.14
C LEU A 161 -2.31 0.96 20.12
N THR A 162 -1.45 0.36 20.95
CA THR A 162 -1.85 -0.71 21.89
C THR A 162 -2.73 -0.19 23.03
N ARG A 163 -2.51 1.06 23.49
CA ARG A 163 -3.29 1.68 24.57
C ARG A 163 -4.60 2.30 24.08
N LEU A 164 -4.81 2.42 22.78
CA LEU A 164 -6.00 3.04 22.22
C LEU A 164 -7.27 2.27 22.64
N ASP A 165 -8.20 2.98 23.28
CA ASP A 165 -9.56 2.50 23.45
C ASP A 165 -10.37 2.74 22.17
N ALA A 166 -10.35 1.75 21.27
CA ALA A 166 -11.06 1.81 20.00
C ALA A 166 -12.58 2.01 20.15
N SER A 167 -13.16 1.67 21.30
CA SER A 167 -14.60 1.86 21.56
C SER A 167 -14.97 3.34 21.74
N ASN A 168 -14.03 4.17 22.20
CA ASN A 168 -14.26 5.55 22.61
C ASN A 168 -13.53 6.59 21.74
N VAL A 169 -13.27 6.27 20.48
CA VAL A 169 -12.61 7.18 19.51
C VAL A 169 -13.32 7.19 18.17
N ASP A 170 -13.63 8.34 17.60
CA ASP A 170 -14.34 8.43 16.32
C ASP A 170 -13.37 8.57 15.13
N TYR A 171 -12.19 9.18 15.35
CA TYR A 171 -11.15 9.35 14.34
C TYR A 171 -9.76 8.99 14.84
N VAL A 172 -8.96 8.32 14.02
CA VAL A 172 -7.58 7.93 14.32
C VAL A 172 -6.66 8.37 13.19
N LEU A 173 -5.61 9.11 13.55
CA LEU A 173 -4.48 9.41 12.67
C LEU A 173 -3.21 8.83 13.30
N GLY A 174 -2.72 7.73 12.75
CA GLY A 174 -1.50 7.05 13.18
C GLY A 174 -0.36 7.24 12.19
N ILE A 175 0.65 8.02 12.56
CA ILE A 175 1.81 8.31 11.71
C ILE A 175 3.08 7.85 12.43
N PHE A 176 3.59 6.69 12.02
CA PHE A 176 4.59 5.92 12.77
C PHE A 176 6.03 6.14 12.31
N ALA A 177 6.24 6.78 11.15
CA ALA A 177 7.56 7.01 10.59
C ALA A 177 7.64 8.35 9.84
N ASN A 178 8.85 8.91 9.73
CA ASN A 178 9.11 10.13 8.97
C ASN A 178 8.86 9.92 7.46
N GLY A 179 9.35 8.81 6.90
CA GLY A 179 9.05 8.33 5.55
C GLY A 179 8.13 7.10 5.56
N HIS A 180 8.50 6.05 4.83
CA HIS A 180 7.86 4.73 4.96
C HIS A 180 8.12 4.09 6.33
N LEU A 181 7.29 3.13 6.74
CA LEU A 181 7.65 2.26 7.87
C LEU A 181 8.89 1.44 7.48
N LYS A 182 9.63 0.97 8.49
CA LYS A 182 10.69 -0.02 8.29
C LYS A 182 10.10 -1.34 7.79
N TYR A 183 10.90 -2.11 7.05
CA TYR A 183 10.59 -3.52 6.78
C TYR A 183 10.32 -4.26 8.09
N ASP A 184 9.41 -5.24 8.11
CA ASP A 184 8.94 -5.90 9.32
C ASP A 184 10.08 -6.60 10.08
N PHE A 185 11.06 -7.16 9.38
CA PHE A 185 12.24 -7.75 10.00
C PHE A 185 13.20 -6.73 10.65
N GLU A 186 13.19 -5.46 10.19
CA GLU A 186 14.03 -4.36 10.72
C GLU A 186 13.29 -3.51 11.77
N ARG A 187 11.97 -3.67 11.88
CA ARG A 187 11.11 -2.84 12.71
C ARG A 187 11.39 -3.06 14.21
N ASP A 188 11.53 -1.97 14.96
CA ASP A 188 11.47 -2.04 16.42
C ASP A 188 10.04 -2.41 16.86
N ARG A 189 9.91 -3.53 17.56
CA ARG A 189 8.65 -4.10 18.04
C ARG A 189 8.31 -3.66 19.46
N SER A 190 9.15 -2.82 20.08
CA SER A 190 8.89 -2.21 21.38
C SER A 190 7.67 -1.26 21.34
N PRO A 191 7.13 -0.84 22.50
CA PRO A 191 6.14 0.21 22.57
C PRO A 191 6.58 1.53 21.91
N GLU A 192 7.88 1.83 21.88
CA GLU A 192 8.44 3.04 21.29
C GLU A 192 8.66 2.93 19.78
N GLY A 193 8.61 1.71 19.23
CA GLY A 193 8.79 1.42 17.82
C GLY A 193 7.54 1.61 16.95
N MET A 194 7.53 0.96 15.79
CA MET A 194 6.42 1.04 14.82
C MET A 194 5.53 -0.20 14.94
N PRO A 195 4.21 -0.14 14.75
CA PRO A 195 3.35 -1.31 14.78
C PRO A 195 3.45 -2.16 13.49
N SER A 196 3.09 -3.45 13.57
CA SER A 196 2.94 -4.30 12.38
C SER A 196 1.70 -3.91 11.56
N LEU A 197 1.67 -4.33 10.29
CA LEU A 197 0.50 -4.20 9.44
C LEU A 197 -0.73 -4.90 10.04
N SER A 198 -0.54 -6.06 10.66
CA SER A 198 -1.60 -6.82 11.36
C SER A 198 -2.14 -6.08 12.60
N GLN A 199 -1.27 -5.44 13.39
CA GLN A 199 -1.68 -4.63 14.55
C GLN A 199 -2.51 -3.41 14.10
N MET A 200 -2.03 -2.68 13.09
CA MET A 200 -2.75 -1.55 12.51
C MET A 200 -4.10 -1.99 11.94
N THR A 201 -4.15 -3.09 11.19
CA THR A 201 -5.38 -3.66 10.63
C THR A 201 -6.40 -4.00 11.72
N SER A 202 -5.95 -4.64 12.81
CA SER A 202 -6.83 -4.99 13.93
C SER A 202 -7.48 -3.76 14.57
N VAL A 203 -6.69 -2.71 14.81
CA VAL A 203 -7.21 -1.45 15.38
C VAL A 203 -8.14 -0.74 14.40
N ALA A 204 -7.79 -0.68 13.12
CA ALA A 204 -8.63 -0.06 12.10
C ALA A 204 -10.02 -0.69 12.05
N ILE A 205 -10.09 -2.03 12.02
CA ILE A 205 -11.35 -2.77 12.04
C ILE A 205 -12.14 -2.41 13.30
N LYS A 206 -11.53 -2.44 14.50
CA LYS A 206 -12.24 -2.13 15.75
C LYS A 206 -12.83 -0.72 15.80
N VAL A 207 -12.16 0.26 15.20
CA VAL A 207 -12.66 1.64 15.13
C VAL A 207 -13.81 1.75 14.13
N LEU A 208 -13.68 1.13 12.95
CA LEU A 208 -14.64 1.24 11.87
C LEU A 208 -15.91 0.39 12.08
N ASP A 209 -15.80 -0.75 12.77
CA ASP A 209 -16.90 -1.71 12.97
C ASP A 209 -18.07 -1.17 13.81
N LYS A 210 -17.90 0.01 14.40
CA LYS A 210 -18.93 0.67 15.20
C LYS A 210 -20.06 1.25 14.36
N ASN A 211 -19.82 1.53 13.08
CA ASN A 211 -20.86 2.10 12.21
C ASN A 211 -21.81 0.99 11.73
N PRO A 212 -23.11 1.03 12.07
CA PRO A 212 -24.08 0.03 11.63
C PRO A 212 -24.34 0.03 10.12
N GLU A 213 -24.06 1.15 9.42
CA GLU A 213 -24.11 1.20 7.96
C GLU A 213 -22.94 0.44 7.32
N GLY A 214 -21.92 0.08 8.10
CA GLY A 214 -20.72 -0.63 7.68
C GLY A 214 -19.58 0.30 7.33
N PHE A 215 -18.50 -0.28 6.77
CA PHE A 215 -17.29 0.45 6.45
C PHE A 215 -16.58 -0.06 5.20
N ILE A 216 -15.69 0.77 4.66
CA ILE A 216 -14.62 0.35 3.74
C ILE A 216 -13.26 0.54 4.39
N LEU A 217 -12.44 -0.53 4.38
CA LEU A 217 -11.05 -0.48 4.82
C LEU A 217 -10.11 -0.91 3.68
N MET A 218 -9.15 -0.06 3.32
CA MET A 218 -8.03 -0.43 2.45
C MET A 218 -6.81 -0.77 3.32
N VAL A 219 -6.14 -1.90 3.10
CA VAL A 219 -4.87 -2.22 3.77
C VAL A 219 -3.81 -2.53 2.72
N GLU A 220 -2.66 -1.88 2.84
CA GLU A 220 -1.57 -1.98 1.88
C GLU A 220 -0.30 -2.56 2.51
N GLY A 221 0.20 -3.66 1.93
CA GLY A 221 1.57 -4.16 2.14
C GLY A 221 2.54 -3.52 1.16
N GLY A 222 2.79 -2.22 1.27
CA GLY A 222 3.48 -1.46 0.22
C GLY A 222 5.01 -1.57 0.26
N MET A 223 5.57 -2.07 1.35
CA MET A 223 7.02 -2.32 1.44
C MET A 223 7.45 -3.57 0.65
N ILE A 224 6.52 -4.42 0.20
CA ILE A 224 6.79 -5.53 -0.73
C ILE A 224 7.45 -4.98 -2.02
N ASP A 225 6.84 -3.94 -2.59
CA ASP A 225 7.31 -3.24 -3.78
C ASP A 225 8.67 -2.57 -3.56
N GLN A 226 8.83 -1.87 -2.45
CA GLN A 226 10.10 -1.22 -2.09
C GLN A 226 11.25 -2.22 -1.98
N ALA A 227 10.98 -3.41 -1.41
CA ALA A 227 11.96 -4.49 -1.35
C ALA A 227 12.31 -5.03 -2.74
N HIS A 228 11.32 -5.19 -3.62
CA HIS A 228 11.56 -5.65 -4.98
C HIS A 228 12.41 -4.65 -5.78
N HIS A 229 12.09 -3.35 -5.74
CA HIS A 229 12.87 -2.31 -6.40
C HIS A 229 14.36 -2.35 -6.03
N ARG A 230 14.68 -2.66 -4.77
CA ARG A 230 16.08 -2.78 -4.30
C ARG A 230 16.71 -4.15 -4.54
N GLY A 231 16.01 -5.05 -5.21
CA GLY A 231 16.48 -6.39 -5.52
C GLY A 231 16.62 -7.29 -4.28
N TYR A 232 15.85 -7.04 -3.22
CA TYR A 232 15.86 -7.81 -1.98
C TYR A 232 14.66 -8.77 -1.89
N ALA A 233 14.71 -9.88 -2.63
CA ALA A 233 13.61 -10.85 -2.67
C ALA A 233 13.29 -11.45 -1.29
N ARG A 234 14.29 -11.65 -0.41
CA ARG A 234 14.03 -12.13 0.97
C ARG A 234 13.16 -11.14 1.75
N ARG A 235 13.43 -9.83 1.63
CA ARG A 235 12.62 -8.78 2.28
C ARG A 235 11.22 -8.73 1.67
N ALA A 236 11.10 -8.80 0.35
CA ALA A 236 9.80 -8.75 -0.32
C ALA A 236 8.88 -9.92 0.11
N LEU A 237 9.44 -11.13 0.23
CA LEU A 237 8.72 -12.31 0.73
C LEU A 237 8.31 -12.17 2.20
N ASP A 238 9.16 -11.55 3.03
CA ASP A 238 8.86 -11.29 4.44
C ASP A 238 7.73 -10.26 4.61
N GLU A 239 7.76 -9.17 3.83
CA GLU A 239 6.67 -8.20 3.75
C GLU A 239 5.37 -8.82 3.23
N ALA A 240 5.45 -9.72 2.25
CA ALA A 240 4.28 -10.46 1.75
C ALA A 240 3.69 -11.38 2.83
N SER A 241 4.54 -11.99 3.66
CA SER A 241 4.11 -12.75 4.84
C SER A 241 3.43 -11.84 5.88
N ALA A 242 3.97 -10.65 6.15
CA ALA A 242 3.35 -9.70 7.07
C ALA A 242 1.99 -9.20 6.57
N MET A 243 1.82 -9.06 5.24
CA MET A 243 0.52 -8.78 4.65
C MET A 243 -0.44 -9.97 4.76
N SER A 244 0.03 -11.20 4.55
CA SER A 244 -0.75 -12.42 4.81
C SER A 244 -1.28 -12.46 6.25
N ASP A 245 -0.47 -12.09 7.24
CA ASP A 245 -0.93 -12.00 8.64
C ASP A 245 -2.03 -10.94 8.82
N ALA A 246 -1.96 -9.81 8.12
CA ALA A 246 -3.03 -8.80 8.13
C ALA A 246 -4.33 -9.30 7.47
N VAL A 247 -4.23 -10.10 6.40
CA VAL A 247 -5.39 -10.80 5.80
C VAL A 247 -6.01 -11.73 6.84
N GLN A 248 -5.19 -12.49 7.57
CA GLN A 248 -5.66 -13.41 8.58
C GLN A 248 -6.40 -12.68 9.72
N VAL A 249 -5.91 -11.51 10.16
CA VAL A 249 -6.62 -10.67 11.15
C VAL A 249 -8.05 -10.33 10.69
N ALA A 250 -8.22 -9.96 9.43
CA ALA A 250 -9.54 -9.63 8.90
C ALA A 250 -10.45 -10.87 8.79
N VAL A 251 -9.91 -12.00 8.33
CA VAL A 251 -10.64 -13.28 8.23
C VAL A 251 -11.08 -13.76 9.62
N ASP A 252 -10.17 -13.75 10.60
CA ASP A 252 -10.45 -14.15 11.98
C ASP A 252 -11.50 -13.24 12.62
N TRP A 253 -11.41 -11.93 12.36
CA TRP A 253 -12.44 -10.99 12.83
C TRP A 253 -13.81 -11.31 12.24
N VAL A 254 -13.94 -11.59 10.94
CA VAL A 254 -15.22 -11.98 10.33
C VAL A 254 -15.76 -13.26 10.98
N GLN A 255 -14.91 -14.27 11.17
CA GLN A 255 -15.31 -15.54 11.78
C GLN A 255 -15.75 -15.36 13.24
N ALA A 256 -15.01 -14.58 14.02
CA ALA A 256 -15.29 -14.37 15.45
C ALA A 256 -16.50 -13.46 15.70
N SER A 257 -16.69 -12.43 14.87
CA SER A 257 -17.78 -11.45 15.01
C SER A 257 -19.10 -11.91 14.37
N GLY A 258 -19.05 -12.89 13.46
CA GLY A 258 -20.21 -13.30 12.67
C GLY A 258 -20.59 -12.31 11.56
N ARG A 259 -19.69 -11.37 11.20
CA ARG A 259 -19.88 -10.37 10.13
C ARG A 259 -19.73 -10.97 8.73
N VAL A 260 -20.54 -11.98 8.45
CA VAL A 260 -20.64 -12.69 7.16
C VAL A 260 -21.10 -11.80 6.00
N ASP A 261 -21.53 -10.58 6.31
CA ASP A 261 -21.81 -9.46 5.42
C ASP A 261 -20.55 -8.71 4.95
N THR A 262 -19.35 -9.21 5.25
CA THR A 262 -18.06 -8.65 4.83
C THR A 262 -17.52 -9.30 3.57
N LEU A 263 -17.28 -8.51 2.51
CA LEU A 263 -16.47 -8.90 1.36
C LEU A 263 -15.00 -8.58 1.64
N ILE A 264 -14.14 -9.59 1.62
CA ILE A 264 -12.67 -9.44 1.68
C ILE A 264 -12.12 -9.68 0.28
N VAL A 265 -11.34 -8.73 -0.25
CA VAL A 265 -10.65 -8.84 -1.54
C VAL A 265 -9.15 -8.70 -1.32
N VAL A 266 -8.35 -9.61 -1.86
CA VAL A 266 -6.88 -9.53 -1.88
C VAL A 266 -6.42 -9.46 -3.33
N THR A 267 -5.68 -8.43 -3.70
CA THR A 267 -5.12 -8.29 -5.05
C THR A 267 -3.78 -7.60 -5.01
N SER A 268 -3.11 -7.54 -6.17
CA SER A 268 -1.99 -6.65 -6.39
C SER A 268 -2.32 -5.54 -7.39
N ASP A 269 -1.55 -4.46 -7.39
CA ASP A 269 -1.66 -3.37 -8.37
C ASP A 269 -0.79 -3.63 -9.62
N HIS A 270 0.33 -4.34 -9.47
CA HIS A 270 1.17 -4.84 -10.56
C HIS A 270 2.09 -5.98 -10.10
N THR A 271 2.76 -6.67 -11.02
CA THR A 271 3.82 -7.64 -10.66
C THR A 271 5.18 -6.94 -10.54
N HIS A 272 6.23 -7.71 -10.25
CA HIS A 272 7.63 -7.30 -10.37
C HIS A 272 8.39 -8.20 -11.34
N SER A 273 9.61 -7.81 -11.69
CA SER A 273 10.47 -8.61 -12.58
C SER A 273 11.16 -9.82 -11.92
N LEU A 274 10.67 -10.25 -10.75
CA LEU A 274 11.15 -11.42 -10.01
C LEU A 274 10.81 -12.71 -10.76
N ALA A 275 11.81 -13.57 -10.93
CA ALA A 275 11.69 -14.90 -11.52
C ALA A 275 12.05 -15.99 -10.51
N PHE A 276 11.40 -17.15 -10.67
CA PHE A 276 11.60 -18.37 -9.89
C PHE A 276 12.24 -19.43 -10.79
N ASN A 277 13.54 -19.63 -10.64
CA ASN A 277 14.35 -20.52 -11.44
C ASN A 277 14.30 -21.97 -10.94
N GLY A 278 14.33 -22.91 -11.88
CA GLY A 278 14.38 -24.36 -11.61
C GLY A 278 15.82 -24.91 -11.57
N TYR A 279 16.06 -26.06 -10.94
CA TYR A 279 15.10 -27.04 -10.39
C TYR A 279 15.47 -27.45 -8.95
N PRO A 280 15.29 -26.57 -7.95
CA PRO A 280 15.54 -26.92 -6.55
C PRO A 280 14.58 -28.03 -6.09
N THR A 281 15.02 -28.85 -5.13
CA THR A 281 14.22 -29.94 -4.56
C THR A 281 13.11 -29.41 -3.65
N ARG A 282 12.03 -30.20 -3.47
CA ARG A 282 10.97 -29.84 -2.52
C ARG A 282 11.53 -29.67 -1.10
N GLY A 283 11.15 -28.57 -0.45
CA GLY A 283 11.61 -28.23 0.91
C GLY A 283 12.93 -27.45 0.96
N SER A 284 13.54 -27.16 -0.19
CA SER A 284 14.69 -26.24 -0.28
C SER A 284 14.29 -24.82 0.10
N ASP A 285 15.23 -24.08 0.71
CA ASP A 285 15.07 -22.64 0.98
C ASP A 285 14.88 -21.89 -0.35
N ILE A 286 13.77 -21.14 -0.46
CA ILE A 286 13.43 -20.38 -1.66
C ILE A 286 14.47 -19.31 -1.99
N THR A 287 15.22 -18.82 -1.01
CA THR A 287 16.29 -17.83 -1.19
C THR A 287 17.64 -18.45 -1.55
N GLY A 288 17.75 -19.78 -1.52
CA GLY A 288 18.99 -20.50 -1.77
C GLY A 288 19.33 -20.70 -3.25
N ILE A 289 20.27 -21.62 -3.48
CA ILE A 289 20.76 -21.99 -4.81
C ILE A 289 19.72 -22.85 -5.54
N GLY A 290 19.35 -22.44 -6.75
CA GLY A 290 18.40 -23.14 -7.63
C GLY A 290 19.06 -24.15 -8.56
N GLY A 291 20.35 -23.97 -8.87
CA GLY A 291 21.09 -24.90 -9.70
C GLY A 291 22.51 -24.45 -10.06
N LEU A 292 23.15 -25.25 -10.92
CA LEU A 292 24.47 -24.98 -11.49
C LEU A 292 24.31 -24.69 -12.99
N SER A 293 24.81 -23.55 -13.46
CA SER A 293 24.82 -23.27 -14.89
C SER A 293 25.82 -24.17 -15.61
N LYS A 294 25.36 -24.83 -16.68
CA LYS A 294 26.19 -25.74 -17.50
C LYS A 294 27.14 -25.01 -18.46
N HIS A 295 27.02 -23.68 -18.55
CA HIS A 295 27.79 -22.86 -19.48
C HIS A 295 29.03 -22.24 -18.82
N ASP A 296 28.83 -21.57 -17.69
CA ASP A 296 29.91 -20.92 -16.93
C ASP A 296 30.38 -21.76 -15.73
N GLY A 297 29.66 -22.83 -15.37
CA GLY A 297 29.97 -23.64 -14.19
C GLY A 297 29.72 -22.92 -12.86
N VAL A 298 28.99 -21.82 -12.85
CA VAL A 298 28.72 -21.01 -11.65
C VAL A 298 27.29 -21.26 -11.15
N PRO A 299 27.07 -21.50 -9.84
CA PRO A 299 25.73 -21.61 -9.26
C PRO A 299 24.85 -20.39 -9.50
N PHE A 300 23.52 -20.55 -9.51
CA PHE A 300 22.56 -19.44 -9.54
C PHE A 300 21.49 -19.64 -8.47
N THR A 301 20.95 -18.54 -7.95
CA THR A 301 19.87 -18.57 -6.94
C THR A 301 18.53 -18.95 -7.57
N THR A 302 17.66 -19.57 -6.77
CA THR A 302 16.27 -19.83 -7.17
C THR A 302 15.56 -18.53 -7.55
N LEU A 303 15.86 -17.43 -6.86
CA LEU A 303 15.28 -16.11 -7.14
C LEU A 303 16.27 -15.22 -7.89
N THR A 304 15.82 -14.59 -8.97
CA THR A 304 16.57 -13.58 -9.73
C THR A 304 15.64 -12.49 -10.23
N TYR A 305 16.17 -11.32 -10.56
CA TYR A 305 15.38 -10.26 -11.22
C TYR A 305 15.79 -10.09 -12.69
N SER A 306 14.90 -9.50 -13.48
CA SER A 306 15.26 -9.14 -14.87
C SER A 306 16.05 -7.85 -14.91
N THR A 307 15.61 -6.81 -14.20
CA THR A 307 16.35 -5.55 -14.02
C THR A 307 16.77 -5.41 -12.55
N GLY A 308 17.83 -4.65 -12.29
CA GLY A 308 18.28 -4.36 -10.93
C GLY A 308 19.38 -3.32 -10.91
N ASP A 309 19.67 -2.80 -9.72
CA ASP A 309 20.69 -1.79 -9.52
C ASP A 309 22.13 -2.35 -9.64
N ILE A 310 23.11 -1.50 -9.36
CA ILE A 310 24.54 -1.86 -9.42
C ILE A 310 24.92 -2.98 -8.45
N TYR A 311 24.18 -3.16 -7.35
CA TYR A 311 24.44 -4.22 -6.37
C TYR A 311 23.85 -5.57 -6.81
N ALA A 312 22.84 -5.55 -7.68
CA ALA A 312 22.28 -6.74 -8.32
C ALA A 312 23.11 -7.22 -9.52
N TYR A 313 23.84 -6.32 -10.19
CA TYR A 313 24.66 -6.62 -11.37
C TYR A 313 26.05 -7.17 -11.01
N ASN A 314 26.10 -8.38 -10.45
CA ASN A 314 27.31 -8.96 -9.85
C ASN A 314 28.21 -9.74 -10.83
N TYR A 315 29.11 -9.03 -11.52
CA TYR A 315 30.23 -9.61 -12.26
C TYR A 315 31.58 -9.26 -11.59
N THR A 316 32.51 -10.20 -11.60
CA THR A 316 33.87 -10.06 -11.06
C THR A 316 34.90 -10.32 -12.14
N THR A 317 36.04 -9.64 -12.07
CA THR A 317 37.17 -9.89 -12.98
C THR A 317 38.18 -10.81 -12.32
N ASP A 318 38.61 -11.88 -13.01
CA ASP A 318 39.65 -12.77 -12.52
C ASP A 318 41.07 -12.16 -12.65
N ILE A 319 42.08 -12.86 -12.14
CA ILE A 319 43.49 -12.43 -12.17
C ILE A 319 44.05 -12.23 -13.59
N ASN A 320 43.39 -12.80 -14.60
CA ASN A 320 43.78 -12.71 -16.01
C ASN A 320 43.00 -11.61 -16.76
N GLY A 321 42.14 -10.86 -16.07
CA GLY A 321 41.32 -9.82 -16.67
C GLY A 321 40.00 -10.32 -17.29
N THR A 322 39.62 -11.57 -17.07
CA THR A 322 38.37 -12.14 -17.62
C THR A 322 37.20 -11.81 -16.71
N VAL A 323 36.14 -11.23 -17.27
CA VAL A 323 34.89 -10.96 -16.55
C VAL A 323 34.09 -12.26 -16.40
N GLN A 324 33.70 -12.57 -15.17
CA GLN A 324 32.92 -13.76 -14.82
C GLN A 324 31.76 -13.36 -13.90
N ARG A 325 30.66 -14.12 -13.92
CA ARG A 325 29.55 -13.91 -12.99
C ARG A 325 29.96 -14.28 -11.56
N ALA A 326 29.58 -13.47 -10.58
CA ALA A 326 29.85 -13.78 -9.18
C ALA A 326 29.14 -15.06 -8.76
N ASP A 327 29.79 -15.87 -7.93
CA ASP A 327 29.26 -17.13 -7.43
C ASP A 327 28.42 -16.90 -6.16
N PRO A 328 27.07 -17.01 -6.23
CA PRO A 328 26.20 -16.77 -5.08
C PRO A 328 26.32 -17.84 -3.99
N SER A 329 26.96 -18.98 -4.26
CA SER A 329 27.19 -20.02 -3.23
C SER A 329 28.30 -19.65 -2.24
N LYS A 330 29.11 -18.62 -2.56
CA LYS A 330 30.19 -18.13 -1.70
C LYS A 330 29.74 -17.09 -0.68
N VAL A 331 28.47 -16.68 -0.73
CA VAL A 331 27.87 -15.68 0.16
C VAL A 331 26.57 -16.21 0.76
N ASN A 332 26.08 -15.56 1.81
CA ASN A 332 24.81 -15.92 2.41
C ASN A 332 23.64 -15.38 1.57
N SER A 333 23.16 -16.17 0.62
CA SER A 333 22.01 -15.83 -0.25
C SER A 333 20.67 -15.74 0.50
N SER A 334 20.57 -16.33 1.70
CA SER A 334 19.39 -16.22 2.57
C SER A 334 19.39 -14.96 3.45
N SER A 335 20.43 -14.13 3.39
CA SER A 335 20.50 -12.87 4.14
C SER A 335 19.40 -11.91 3.67
N PHE A 336 18.79 -11.18 4.61
CA PHE A 336 17.91 -10.05 4.29
C PHE A 336 18.62 -8.91 3.54
N HIS A 337 19.96 -8.89 3.52
CA HIS A 337 20.76 -7.90 2.80
C HIS A 337 21.34 -8.46 1.49
N TYR A 338 20.95 -9.67 1.07
CA TYR A 338 21.41 -10.23 -0.19
C TYR A 338 20.61 -9.67 -1.37
N HIS A 339 21.31 -9.03 -2.31
CA HIS A 339 20.74 -8.61 -3.59
C HIS A 339 20.74 -9.78 -4.57
N GLN A 340 19.57 -10.17 -5.06
CA GLN A 340 19.49 -11.19 -6.10
C GLN A 340 20.14 -10.69 -7.39
N GLN A 341 20.77 -11.62 -8.13
CA GLN A 341 21.36 -11.29 -9.42
C GLN A 341 20.28 -10.80 -10.40
N ALA A 342 20.62 -9.76 -11.16
CA ALA A 342 19.79 -9.21 -12.22
C ALA A 342 20.45 -9.31 -13.60
N ALA A 343 19.63 -9.46 -14.65
CA ALA A 343 20.14 -9.59 -16.02
C ALA A 343 20.51 -8.24 -16.65
N ILE A 344 19.76 -7.18 -16.36
CA ILE A 344 19.93 -5.84 -16.94
C ILE A 344 20.22 -4.85 -15.81
N LEU A 345 21.32 -4.10 -15.95
CA LEU A 345 21.64 -3.00 -15.06
C LEU A 345 20.68 -1.82 -15.31
N SER A 346 20.03 -1.37 -14.24
CA SER A 346 19.19 -0.18 -14.19
C SER A 346 19.50 0.60 -12.89
N ASP A 347 18.72 1.63 -12.61
CA ASP A 347 18.64 2.34 -11.33
C ASP A 347 18.01 1.50 -10.20
N GLU A 348 17.02 0.67 -10.54
CA GLU A 348 16.34 -0.25 -9.62
C GLU A 348 15.73 -1.43 -10.39
N ALA A 349 15.23 -2.46 -9.70
CA ALA A 349 14.39 -3.46 -10.34
C ALA A 349 13.05 -2.82 -10.71
N HIS A 350 12.54 -3.10 -11.90
CA HIS A 350 11.31 -2.49 -12.42
C HIS A 350 10.10 -3.40 -12.18
N HIS A 351 8.93 -2.79 -12.16
CA HIS A 351 7.65 -3.50 -12.15
C HIS A 351 7.55 -4.48 -13.33
N GLY A 352 6.79 -5.54 -13.15
CA GLY A 352 6.41 -6.44 -14.22
C GLY A 352 5.04 -6.06 -14.78
N GLY A 353 4.84 -6.34 -16.08
CA GLY A 353 3.57 -6.10 -16.77
C GLY A 353 2.67 -7.34 -16.87
N GLY A 354 2.89 -8.34 -16.01
CA GLY A 354 2.07 -9.55 -16.00
C GLY A 354 0.74 -9.33 -15.29
N ASP A 355 -0.23 -10.21 -15.56
CA ASP A 355 -1.49 -10.24 -14.83
C ASP A 355 -1.25 -10.59 -13.35
N VAL A 356 -2.05 -10.00 -12.47
CA VAL A 356 -2.04 -10.26 -11.02
C VAL A 356 -3.29 -11.01 -10.59
N ALA A 357 -3.16 -11.81 -9.53
CA ALA A 357 -4.28 -12.56 -8.99
C ALA A 357 -5.20 -11.65 -8.14
N VAL A 358 -6.50 -11.93 -8.20
CA VAL A 358 -7.51 -11.38 -7.29
C VAL A 358 -8.15 -12.56 -6.55
N TYR A 359 -8.08 -12.53 -5.22
CA TYR A 359 -8.75 -13.49 -4.33
C TYR A 359 -9.88 -12.77 -3.62
N ALA A 360 -11.02 -13.44 -3.42
CA ALA A 360 -12.13 -12.84 -2.71
C ALA A 360 -12.94 -13.87 -1.90
N THR A 361 -13.51 -13.42 -0.78
CA THR A 361 -14.48 -14.18 0.02
C THR A 361 -15.57 -13.25 0.55
N GLY A 362 -16.75 -13.80 0.87
CA GLY A 362 -17.90 -13.03 1.35
C GLY A 362 -18.92 -12.67 0.26
N PRO A 363 -19.83 -11.72 0.54
CA PRO A 363 -20.91 -11.35 -0.38
C PRO A 363 -20.39 -10.97 -1.76
N MET A 364 -20.99 -11.54 -2.80
CA MET A 364 -20.67 -11.31 -4.21
C MET A 364 -19.23 -11.66 -4.64
N ALA A 365 -18.43 -12.33 -3.81
CA ALA A 365 -17.06 -12.74 -4.17
C ALA A 365 -16.98 -13.56 -5.47
N HIS A 366 -18.04 -14.30 -5.82
CA HIS A 366 -18.15 -15.06 -7.06
C HIS A 366 -18.09 -14.22 -8.35
N LEU A 367 -18.23 -12.89 -8.26
CA LEU A 367 -18.04 -11.98 -9.40
C LEU A 367 -16.56 -11.88 -9.81
N PHE A 368 -15.63 -12.15 -8.90
CA PHE A 368 -14.21 -12.28 -9.23
C PHE A 368 -13.94 -13.67 -9.84
N HIS A 369 -14.23 -13.79 -11.13
CA HIS A 369 -14.00 -14.99 -11.93
C HIS A 369 -13.10 -14.71 -13.15
N SER A 370 -12.41 -15.70 -13.71
CA SER A 370 -11.67 -15.56 -14.99
C SER A 370 -10.65 -14.40 -15.01
N VAL A 371 -10.63 -13.61 -16.09
CA VAL A 371 -9.69 -12.50 -16.33
C VAL A 371 -10.49 -11.21 -16.47
N HIS A 372 -10.07 -10.17 -15.76
CA HIS A 372 -10.73 -8.88 -15.72
C HIS A 372 -9.74 -7.75 -15.91
N GLU A 373 -10.26 -6.62 -16.39
CA GLU A 373 -9.52 -5.36 -16.30
C GLU A 373 -9.38 -4.93 -14.84
N GLN A 374 -8.22 -4.41 -14.43
CA GLN A 374 -7.96 -4.07 -13.01
C GLN A 374 -9.00 -3.10 -12.40
N HIS A 375 -9.54 -2.18 -13.20
CA HIS A 375 -10.55 -1.24 -12.71
C HIS A 375 -11.89 -1.91 -12.36
N TYR A 376 -12.13 -3.16 -12.81
CA TYR A 376 -13.28 -3.98 -12.43
C TYR A 376 -13.39 -4.19 -10.91
N VAL A 377 -12.26 -4.20 -10.19
CA VAL A 377 -12.23 -4.35 -8.73
C VAL A 377 -13.11 -3.31 -8.03
N ALA A 378 -12.97 -2.02 -8.37
CA ALA A 378 -13.82 -0.97 -7.80
C ALA A 378 -15.30 -1.15 -8.15
N HIS A 379 -15.62 -1.64 -9.35
CA HIS A 379 -17.02 -1.88 -9.74
C HIS A 379 -17.65 -3.00 -8.93
N VAL A 380 -16.94 -4.12 -8.72
CA VAL A 380 -17.44 -5.22 -7.88
C VAL A 380 -17.60 -4.77 -6.43
N ILE A 381 -16.62 -4.03 -5.88
CA ILE A 381 -16.73 -3.46 -4.53
C ILE A 381 -17.97 -2.56 -4.43
N ALA A 382 -18.14 -1.64 -5.39
CA ALA A 382 -19.24 -0.70 -5.38
C ALA A 382 -20.61 -1.37 -5.54
N TYR A 383 -20.69 -2.39 -6.41
CA TYR A 383 -21.89 -3.21 -6.60
C TYR A 383 -22.24 -3.97 -5.31
N SER A 384 -21.25 -4.65 -4.72
CA SER A 384 -21.43 -5.47 -3.52
C SER A 384 -21.85 -4.65 -2.32
N ALA A 385 -21.26 -3.46 -2.17
CA ALA A 385 -21.58 -2.54 -1.08
C ALA A 385 -22.81 -1.65 -1.36
N ARG A 386 -23.40 -1.72 -2.56
CA ARG A 386 -24.49 -0.85 -3.04
C ARG A 386 -24.17 0.65 -2.90
N ILE A 387 -22.97 1.05 -3.28
CA ILE A 387 -22.50 2.43 -3.21
C ILE A 387 -22.22 3.00 -4.60
N GLY A 388 -22.05 4.32 -4.67
CA GLY A 388 -21.63 5.00 -5.89
C GLY A 388 -22.58 4.74 -7.06
N PRO A 389 -22.06 4.36 -8.25
CA PRO A 389 -22.88 4.09 -9.44
C PRO A 389 -23.96 3.01 -9.26
N TYR A 390 -23.85 2.14 -8.25
CA TYR A 390 -24.76 1.02 -8.02
C TYR A 390 -25.77 1.25 -6.89
N SER A 391 -25.77 2.43 -6.26
CA SER A 391 -26.67 2.80 -5.15
C SER A 391 -28.17 2.65 -5.48
N ALA A 392 -28.59 2.88 -6.73
CA ALA A 392 -29.99 2.84 -7.16
C ALA A 392 -30.51 1.46 -7.61
N THR A 393 -29.65 0.42 -7.69
CA THR A 393 -30.08 -0.92 -8.12
C THR A 393 -30.99 -1.64 -7.10
N ALA A 394 -31.32 -0.99 -5.98
CA ALA A 394 -32.37 -1.39 -5.05
C ALA A 394 -33.77 -1.03 -5.58
N THR A 395 -34.20 -1.65 -6.68
CA THR A 395 -35.62 -1.84 -6.93
C THR A 395 -35.87 -3.33 -7.14
N THR A 396 -36.62 -3.90 -6.20
CA THR A 396 -37.09 -5.30 -6.08
C THR A 396 -36.09 -6.32 -5.50
N ILE A 397 -36.03 -6.38 -4.17
CA ILE A 397 -36.27 -7.57 -3.30
C ILE A 397 -36.37 -7.04 -1.85
N GLY A 398 -37.26 -7.62 -1.04
CA GLY A 398 -37.82 -7.09 0.22
C GLY A 398 -36.85 -6.71 1.35
N PRO A 399 -37.38 -6.25 2.50
CA PRO A 399 -36.60 -5.63 3.56
C PRO A 399 -35.73 -6.67 4.26
N SER A 400 -34.45 -6.71 3.90
CA SER A 400 -33.39 -7.25 4.76
C SER A 400 -32.38 -6.13 5.01
N THR A 401 -32.37 -5.64 6.23
CA THR A 401 -31.32 -4.80 6.82
C THR A 401 -30.00 -5.58 6.81
N LEU A 402 -29.19 -5.43 5.77
CA LEU A 402 -27.83 -5.96 5.70
C LEU A 402 -26.93 -4.81 5.23
N GLY A 403 -26.25 -4.16 6.19
CA GLY A 403 -25.20 -3.20 5.91
C GLY A 403 -23.99 -3.97 5.36
N SER A 404 -23.70 -3.86 4.08
CA SER A 404 -22.55 -4.57 3.49
C SER A 404 -21.23 -3.89 3.90
N LEU A 405 -20.28 -4.68 4.40
CA LEU A 405 -18.91 -4.25 4.72
C LEU A 405 -17.97 -4.70 3.62
N VAL A 406 -16.97 -3.88 3.27
CA VAL A 406 -15.96 -4.29 2.28
C VAL A 406 -14.55 -3.96 2.79
N LEU A 407 -13.68 -4.96 2.78
CA LEU A 407 -12.29 -4.85 3.18
C LEU A 407 -11.41 -5.23 1.98
N VAL A 408 -10.60 -4.27 1.51
CA VAL A 408 -9.76 -4.39 0.33
C VAL A 408 -8.30 -4.41 0.76
N LEU A 409 -7.63 -5.53 0.53
CA LEU A 409 -6.23 -5.74 0.84
C LEU A 409 -5.44 -5.68 -0.46
N VAL A 410 -4.53 -4.71 -0.58
CA VAL A 410 -3.70 -4.48 -1.77
C VAL A 410 -2.25 -4.82 -1.45
N ALA A 411 -1.69 -5.81 -2.12
CA ALA A 411 -0.28 -6.17 -2.08
C ALA A 411 0.41 -5.45 -3.23
N LEU A 412 1.41 -4.61 -3.01
CA LEU A 412 2.17 -4.10 -4.16
C LEU A 412 3.19 -5.17 -4.59
N GLY A 413 3.13 -5.66 -5.83
CA GLY A 413 4.12 -6.64 -6.32
C GLY A 413 3.93 -8.08 -5.86
N SER A 414 2.88 -8.78 -6.29
CA SER A 414 2.79 -10.23 -6.04
C SER A 414 3.52 -11.05 -7.13
N ALA A 415 4.49 -11.87 -6.72
CA ALA A 415 4.74 -13.15 -7.39
C ALA A 415 3.86 -14.20 -6.70
N THR A 416 3.09 -14.96 -7.46
CA THR A 416 2.09 -15.92 -6.96
C THR A 416 2.74 -16.96 -6.03
N LEU A 417 2.64 -16.78 -4.71
CA LEU A 417 2.92 -17.83 -3.73
C LEU A 417 1.94 -17.74 -2.56
N TRP A 418 1.12 -18.78 -2.46
CA TRP A 418 0.65 -19.28 -1.17
C TRP A 418 1.16 -20.72 -1.04
N LEU A 419 1.95 -20.98 0.00
CA LEU A 419 2.24 -22.33 0.47
C LEU A 419 1.06 -22.77 1.32
N SER A 420 0.40 -23.83 0.85
CA SER A 420 -0.64 -24.58 1.57
C SER A 420 -0.17 -25.14 2.90
#